data_AF-A0A7W0G5P9-F1
#
_entry.id   AF-A0A7W0G5P9-F1
#
_cell.length_a   1.000
_cell.length_b   1.000
_cell.length_c   1.000
_cell.angle_alpha   90.00
_cell.angle_beta   90.00
_cell.angle_gamma   90.00
#
_symmetry.space_group_name_H-M   'P 1'
#
loop_
_entity.id
_entity.type
_entity.pdbx_description
1 polymer ?
#
loop_
_entity_poly.entity_id
_entity_poly.type
_entity_poly.pdbx_seq_one_letter_code
_entity_poly.pdbx_strand_id
1 'polypeptide(L)'
;MENDQNDDDHGNPVDNPEDAVGYKLPPKHSRWPPGYCPNPAGRPRKARGRKAILERIAYERIEVMLGGKARTMTRAEAVLLAVRNATANGKPAAHTLYDILLNEVDEDDGDPVPKGVFMAPEKLSADEWVAQYGPGSEFGKPPKAIRMVDCEHLLKK
;
A
#
# COMPACT_ATOMS: atom_id res chain seq x y z
N MET A 1 47.49 32.37 -25.07
CA MET A 1 47.18 31.22 -24.22
C MET A 1 45.69 31.25 -24.02
N GLU A 2 45.05 30.16 -24.44
CA GLU A 2 43.68 29.72 -24.15
C GLU A 2 42.54 30.73 -24.39
N ASN A 3 41.92 30.62 -25.57
CA ASN A 3 40.52 30.98 -25.71
C ASN A 3 39.68 29.83 -25.15
N ASP A 4 38.88 30.15 -24.15
CA ASP A 4 37.84 29.30 -23.56
C ASP A 4 36.94 28.69 -24.64
N GLN A 5 37.02 27.36 -24.81
CA GLN A 5 35.92 26.57 -25.34
C GLN A 5 34.77 26.62 -24.33
N ASN A 6 33.87 27.59 -24.50
CA ASN A 6 32.51 27.44 -24.03
C ASN A 6 31.81 26.46 -24.98
N ASP A 7 31.77 25.18 -24.59
CA ASP A 7 30.85 24.20 -25.16
C ASP A 7 29.42 24.53 -24.66
N ASP A 8 28.89 25.65 -25.15
CA ASP A 8 27.48 25.97 -25.02
C ASP A 8 26.72 24.99 -25.92
N ASP A 9 26.10 23.98 -25.28
CA ASP A 9 25.08 23.08 -25.83
C ASP A 9 23.87 23.93 -26.27
N HIS A 10 24.07 24.68 -27.35
CA HIS A 10 23.02 25.37 -28.07
C HIS A 10 22.14 24.29 -28.69
N GLY A 11 21.14 23.88 -27.91
CA GLY A 11 20.06 23.02 -28.34
C GLY A 11 19.66 23.37 -29.75
N ASN A 12 19.81 22.38 -30.64
CA ASN A 12 19.52 22.47 -32.06
C ASN A 12 18.20 23.25 -32.25
N PRO A 13 18.15 24.27 -33.11
CA PRO A 13 16.94 25.02 -33.31
C PRO A 13 15.88 24.03 -33.80
N VAL A 14 14.80 23.91 -33.03
CA VAL A 14 13.64 23.16 -33.48
C VAL A 14 13.07 23.92 -34.67
N ASP A 15 13.34 23.42 -35.88
CA ASP A 15 12.92 24.01 -37.16
C ASP A 15 11.39 24.22 -37.26
N ASN A 16 10.64 23.59 -36.35
CA ASN A 16 9.21 23.76 -36.19
C ASN A 16 8.86 23.90 -34.69
N PRO A 17 8.14 24.96 -34.27
CA PRO A 17 7.74 25.16 -32.87
C PRO A 17 6.93 24.00 -32.28
N GLU A 18 6.35 23.17 -33.13
CA GLU A 18 5.60 22.00 -32.70
C GLU A 18 6.48 20.81 -32.23
N ASP A 19 7.76 20.79 -32.60
CA ASP A 19 8.70 19.72 -32.23
C ASP A 19 9.51 20.07 -30.97
N ALA A 20 9.23 21.23 -30.36
CA ALA A 20 9.79 21.64 -29.09
C ALA A 20 9.31 20.72 -27.94
N VAL A 21 10.26 20.21 -27.16
CA VAL A 21 10.02 19.33 -26.01
C VAL A 21 10.36 20.10 -24.73
N GLY A 22 9.49 20.04 -23.72
CA GLY A 22 9.70 20.84 -22.49
C GLY A 22 8.62 20.63 -21.43
N TYR A 23 8.67 21.41 -20.35
CA TYR A 23 7.67 21.35 -19.28
C TYR A 23 6.26 21.60 -19.84
N LYS A 24 5.33 20.66 -19.62
CA LYS A 24 3.96 20.63 -20.19
C LYS A 24 3.89 20.41 -21.71
N LEU A 25 5.00 20.11 -22.38
CA LEU A 25 5.07 19.74 -23.80
C LEU A 25 5.69 18.34 -23.97
N PRO A 26 4.91 17.26 -23.77
CA PRO A 26 5.42 15.89 -23.98
C PRO A 26 5.77 15.66 -25.47
N PRO A 27 6.73 14.79 -25.81
CA PRO A 27 7.10 14.50 -27.20
C PRO A 27 5.92 14.06 -28.06
N LYS A 28 5.84 14.51 -29.33
CA LYS A 28 4.73 14.16 -30.23
C LYS A 28 4.54 12.66 -30.43
N HIS A 29 5.64 11.91 -30.58
CA HIS A 29 5.59 10.47 -30.84
C HIS A 29 5.02 9.66 -29.67
N SER A 30 4.93 10.22 -28.46
CA SER A 30 4.36 9.56 -27.28
C SER A 30 2.96 10.07 -26.91
N ARG A 31 2.47 11.13 -27.57
CA ARG A 31 1.10 11.65 -27.39
C ARG A 31 0.09 10.67 -27.98
N TRP A 32 -1.04 10.51 -27.31
CA TRP A 32 -2.16 9.76 -27.88
C TRP A 32 -2.96 10.66 -28.81
N PRO A 33 -3.40 10.17 -29.98
CA PRO A 33 -4.22 10.96 -30.88
C PRO A 33 -5.56 11.34 -30.21
N PRO A 34 -6.13 12.50 -30.56
CA PRO A 34 -7.43 12.91 -30.04
C PRO A 34 -8.48 11.84 -30.39
N GLY A 35 -9.27 11.43 -29.39
CA GLY A 35 -10.26 10.35 -29.54
C GLY A 35 -9.71 8.92 -29.40
N TYR A 36 -8.39 8.76 -29.21
CA TYR A 36 -7.78 7.46 -28.94
C TYR A 36 -7.48 7.29 -27.46
N CYS A 37 -8.20 6.37 -26.82
CA CYS A 37 -7.88 5.88 -25.48
C CYS A 37 -7.39 4.44 -25.60
N PRO A 38 -6.11 4.13 -25.31
CA PRO A 38 -5.56 2.77 -25.28
C PRO A 38 -6.05 1.96 -24.07
N ASN A 39 -6.78 2.57 -23.13
CA ASN A 39 -7.59 1.83 -22.16
C ASN A 39 -9.09 2.14 -22.34
N PRO A 40 -9.72 1.65 -23.43
CA PRO A 40 -11.12 1.93 -23.73
C PRO A 40 -12.09 1.32 -22.71
N ALA A 41 -11.67 0.24 -22.04
CA ALA A 41 -12.44 -0.39 -20.96
C ALA A 41 -12.37 0.40 -19.63
N GLY A 42 -11.36 1.27 -19.49
CA GLY A 42 -11.10 2.03 -18.28
C GLY A 42 -10.90 1.12 -17.06
N ARG A 43 -11.15 1.68 -15.87
CA ARG A 43 -11.32 0.87 -14.66
C ARG A 43 -12.65 0.13 -14.74
N PRO A 44 -12.70 -1.20 -14.52
CA PRO A 44 -13.98 -1.91 -14.51
C PRO A 44 -14.94 -1.26 -13.51
N ARG A 45 -16.21 -1.10 -13.92
CA ARG A 45 -17.26 -0.60 -13.01
C ARG A 45 -17.31 -1.51 -11.79
N LYS A 46 -17.48 -0.93 -10.59
CA LYS A 46 -17.65 -1.70 -9.34
C LYS A 46 -18.63 -2.86 -9.60
N ALA A 47 -18.15 -4.09 -9.44
CA ALA A 47 -18.94 -5.27 -9.73
C ALA A 47 -20.20 -5.25 -8.85
N ARG A 48 -21.38 -5.37 -9.47
CA ARG A 48 -22.66 -5.56 -8.75
C ARG A 48 -22.86 -7.02 -8.33
N GLY A 49 -21.77 -7.72 -8.04
CA GLY A 49 -21.77 -9.13 -7.67
C GLY A 49 -22.31 -9.38 -6.25
N ARG A 50 -22.49 -10.65 -5.90
CA ARG A 50 -22.99 -11.07 -4.58
C ARG A 50 -22.23 -10.44 -3.41
N LYS A 51 -20.90 -10.32 -3.51
CA LYS A 51 -20.04 -9.67 -2.51
C LYS A 51 -20.43 -8.20 -2.28
N ALA A 52 -20.58 -7.42 -3.34
CA ALA A 52 -20.95 -6.00 -3.22
C ALA A 52 -22.38 -5.80 -2.68
N ILE A 53 -23.30 -6.72 -2.98
CA ILE A 53 -24.64 -6.73 -2.39
C ILE A 53 -24.57 -7.04 -0.89
N LEU A 54 -23.79 -8.06 -0.51
CA LEU A 54 -23.60 -8.46 0.88
C LEU A 54 -22.96 -7.32 1.69
N GLU A 55 -21.87 -6.72 1.20
CA GLU A 55 -21.23 -5.57 1.85
C GLU A 55 -22.21 -4.41 2.03
N ARG A 56 -22.98 -4.07 0.99
CA ARG A 56 -23.98 -3.00 1.09
C ARG A 56 -25.03 -3.29 2.16
N ILE A 57 -25.53 -4.52 2.24
CA ILE A 57 -26.52 -4.92 3.24
C ILE A 57 -25.90 -4.95 4.65
N ALA A 58 -24.68 -5.48 4.77
CA ALA A 58 -23.97 -5.61 6.03
C ALA A 58 -23.70 -4.24 6.67
N TYR A 59 -23.26 -3.27 5.87
CA TYR A 59 -22.93 -1.91 6.31
C TYR A 59 -24.10 -0.91 6.25
N GLU A 60 -25.30 -1.37 5.86
CA GLU A 60 -26.51 -0.56 5.94
C GLU A 60 -26.80 -0.18 7.40
N ARG A 61 -27.00 1.11 7.68
CA ARG A 61 -27.36 1.59 9.01
C ARG A 61 -28.85 1.42 9.25
N ILE A 62 -29.19 0.80 10.37
CA ILE A 62 -30.55 0.57 10.84
C ILE A 62 -30.71 1.08 12.27
N GLU A 63 -31.92 1.48 12.64
CA GLU A 63 -32.26 1.78 14.03
C GLU A 63 -32.74 0.50 14.74
N VAL A 64 -32.11 0.19 15.88
CA VAL A 64 -32.44 -0.98 16.70
C VAL A 64 -32.72 -0.50 18.13
N MET A 65 -33.80 -0.99 18.73
CA MET A 65 -34.06 -0.76 20.15
C MET A 65 -33.25 -1.73 21.02
N LEU A 66 -32.38 -1.18 21.87
CA LEU A 66 -31.59 -1.92 22.84
C LEU A 66 -31.87 -1.39 24.24
N GLY A 67 -32.43 -2.23 25.12
CA GLY A 67 -32.70 -1.84 26.51
C GLY A 67 -33.56 -0.58 26.64
N GLY A 68 -34.56 -0.42 25.75
CA GLY A 68 -35.45 0.75 25.75
C GLY A 68 -34.89 2.02 25.10
N LYS A 69 -33.66 1.99 24.57
CA LYS A 69 -33.07 3.12 23.83
C LYS A 69 -32.88 2.75 22.35
N ALA A 70 -33.29 3.63 21.45
CA ALA A 70 -32.97 3.50 20.03
C ALA A 70 -31.48 3.78 19.81
N ARG A 71 -30.81 2.90 19.07
CA ARG A 71 -29.42 3.08 18.62
C ARG A 71 -29.33 2.77 17.14
N THR A 72 -28.62 3.64 16.41
CA THR A 72 -28.28 3.41 15.01
C THR A 72 -27.00 2.58 14.93
N MET A 73 -27.07 1.44 14.25
CA MET A 73 -25.91 0.55 14.03
C MET A 73 -26.01 -0.10 12.65
N THR A 74 -24.93 -0.71 12.19
CA THR A 74 -24.94 -1.49 10.96
C THR A 74 -25.76 -2.78 11.12
N ARG A 75 -26.28 -3.30 10.01
CA ARG A 75 -27.01 -4.56 10.01
C ARG A 75 -26.16 -5.73 10.49
N ALA A 76 -24.87 -5.74 10.15
CA ALA A 76 -23.92 -6.73 10.63
C ALA A 76 -23.77 -6.70 12.16
N GLU A 77 -23.59 -5.52 12.77
CA GLU A 77 -23.51 -5.36 14.22
C GLU A 77 -24.79 -5.86 14.92
N ALA A 78 -25.96 -5.55 14.36
CA ALA A 78 -27.24 -6.01 14.90
C ALA A 78 -27.36 -7.54 14.87
N VAL A 79 -26.90 -8.19 13.79
CA VAL A 79 -26.88 -9.66 13.69
C VAL A 79 -25.92 -10.26 14.71
N LEU A 80 -24.71 -9.71 14.85
CA LEU A 80 -23.73 -10.18 15.85
C LEU A 80 -24.29 -10.09 17.28
N LEU A 81 -24.97 -8.98 17.61
CA LEU A 81 -25.65 -8.82 18.90
C LEU A 81 -26.76 -9.86 19.09
N ALA A 82 -27.55 -10.14 18.06
CA ALA A 82 -28.61 -11.14 18.12
C ALA A 82 -28.06 -12.56 18.32
N VAL A 83 -26.97 -12.92 17.62
CA VAL A 83 -26.27 -14.20 17.78
C VAL A 83 -25.72 -14.31 19.21
N ARG A 84 -25.01 -13.30 19.70
CA ARG A 84 -24.51 -13.26 21.09
C ARG A 84 -25.62 -13.48 22.11
N ASN A 85 -26.74 -12.77 21.97
CA ASN A 85 -27.89 -12.92 22.88
C ASN A 85 -28.53 -14.31 22.79
N ALA A 86 -28.60 -14.90 21.60
CA ALA A 86 -29.09 -16.26 21.41
C ALA A 86 -28.16 -17.31 22.04
N THR A 87 -26.84 -17.10 21.96
CA THR A 87 -25.83 -17.94 22.62
C THR A 87 -25.96 -17.83 24.14
N ALA A 88 -26.10 -16.62 24.69
CA ALA A 88 -26.32 -16.40 26.13
C ALA A 88 -27.60 -17.08 26.65
N ASN A 89 -28.62 -17.22 25.81
CA ASN A 89 -29.85 -17.96 26.11
C ASN A 89 -29.72 -19.48 25.93
N GLY A 90 -28.53 -20.01 25.67
CA GLY A 90 -28.26 -21.46 25.61
C GLY A 90 -28.68 -22.15 24.31
N LYS A 91 -28.84 -21.43 23.20
CA LYS A 91 -29.15 -22.07 21.90
C LYS A 91 -27.89 -22.69 21.28
N PRO A 92 -27.81 -24.03 21.12
CA PRO A 92 -26.57 -24.69 20.68
C PRO A 92 -26.13 -24.27 19.28
N ALA A 93 -27.09 -24.10 18.34
CA ALA A 93 -26.78 -23.63 16.99
C ALA A 93 -26.21 -22.19 16.96
N ALA A 94 -26.65 -21.33 17.89
CA ALA A 94 -26.11 -19.98 18.01
C ALA A 94 -24.69 -20.01 18.59
N HIS A 95 -24.43 -20.94 19.53
CA HIS A 95 -23.09 -21.14 20.08
C HIS A 95 -22.08 -21.53 18.99
N THR A 96 -22.41 -22.52 18.16
CA THR A 96 -21.53 -22.93 17.04
C THR A 96 -21.25 -21.77 16.07
N LEU A 97 -22.27 -20.99 15.71
CA LEU A 97 -22.09 -19.83 14.84
C LEU A 97 -21.22 -18.76 15.51
N TYR A 98 -21.42 -18.51 16.79
CA TYR A 98 -20.66 -17.53 17.56
C TYR A 98 -19.19 -17.94 17.68
N ASP A 99 -18.91 -19.23 17.89
CA ASP A 99 -17.55 -19.78 17.94
C ASP A 99 -16.83 -19.62 16.59
N ILE A 100 -17.52 -19.88 15.46
CA ILE A 100 -16.97 -19.64 14.12
C ILE A 100 -16.63 -18.16 13.93
N LEU A 101 -17.55 -17.27 14.31
CA LEU A 101 -17.37 -15.83 14.15
C LEU A 101 -16.20 -15.29 14.99
N LEU A 102 -15.98 -15.81 16.20
CA LEU A 102 -14.87 -15.41 17.06
C LEU A 102 -13.52 -15.90 16.52
N ASN A 103 -13.46 -17.09 15.95
CA ASN A 103 -12.22 -17.66 15.40
C ASN A 103 -11.79 -17.00 14.09
N GLU A 104 -12.73 -16.41 13.34
CA GLU A 104 -12.45 -15.66 12.11
C GLU A 104 -11.99 -14.21 12.39
N VAL A 105 -12.07 -13.74 13.65
CA VAL A 105 -11.48 -12.46 14.03
C VAL A 105 -9.97 -12.66 14.10
N ASP A 106 -9.29 -12.43 12.98
CA ASP A 106 -7.85 -12.25 12.97
C ASP A 106 -7.46 -11.12 13.95
N GLU A 107 -6.41 -11.33 14.74
CA GLU A 107 -5.83 -10.28 15.58
C GLU A 107 -5.31 -9.13 14.68
N ASP A 108 -6.01 -7.99 14.78
CA ASP A 108 -5.70 -6.63 14.33
C ASP A 108 -5.82 -6.25 12.83
N ASP A 109 -6.78 -5.35 12.57
CA ASP A 109 -6.77 -4.29 11.53
C ASP A 109 -5.76 -3.15 11.85
N GLY A 110 -4.88 -3.35 12.85
CA GLY A 110 -3.80 -2.42 13.16
C GLY A 110 -2.82 -2.31 11.99
N ASP A 111 -2.20 -1.13 11.83
CA ASP A 111 -1.13 -0.88 10.85
C ASP A 111 -0.23 -2.12 10.76
N PRO A 112 0.10 -2.60 9.54
CA PRO A 112 0.86 -3.83 9.39
C PRO A 112 2.18 -3.68 10.13
N VAL A 113 2.24 -4.15 11.37
CA VAL A 113 3.49 -4.30 12.08
C VAL A 113 4.24 -5.29 11.21
N PRO A 114 5.39 -4.90 10.62
CA PRO A 114 6.13 -5.82 9.78
C PRO A 114 6.40 -7.06 10.63
N LYS A 115 5.72 -8.17 10.30
CA LYS A 115 5.88 -9.47 10.95
C LYS A 115 7.22 -10.05 10.49
N GLY A 116 8.30 -9.39 10.90
CA GLY A 116 9.65 -9.87 10.72
C GLY A 116 9.88 -11.00 11.72
N VAL A 117 10.18 -12.19 11.21
CA VAL A 117 10.69 -13.27 12.05
C VAL A 117 12.12 -12.88 12.44
N PHE A 118 12.34 -12.56 13.72
CA PHE A 118 13.70 -12.48 14.25
C PHE A 118 14.24 -13.91 14.31
N MET A 119 14.95 -14.32 13.27
CA MET A 119 15.71 -15.55 13.29
C MET A 119 16.95 -15.30 14.15
N ALA A 120 16.83 -15.59 15.44
CA ALA A 120 17.99 -15.55 16.33
C ALA A 120 19.04 -16.51 15.73
N PRO A 121 20.28 -16.05 15.48
CA PRO A 121 21.31 -16.95 15.01
C PRO A 121 21.50 -18.06 16.04
N GLU A 122 21.96 -19.22 15.57
CA GLU A 122 22.50 -20.24 16.45
C GLU A 122 23.49 -19.59 17.42
N LYS A 123 23.54 -20.06 18.67
CA LYS A 123 24.39 -19.47 19.72
C LYS A 123 25.86 -19.58 19.32
N LEU A 124 26.36 -18.63 18.55
CA LEU A 124 27.77 -18.46 18.25
C LEU A 124 28.46 -17.82 19.44
N SER A 125 29.67 -18.27 19.72
CA SER A 125 30.55 -17.53 20.62
C SER A 125 30.89 -16.16 20.02
N ALA A 126 31.30 -15.21 20.87
CA ALA A 126 31.65 -13.86 20.41
C ALA A 126 32.78 -13.89 19.36
N ASP A 127 33.74 -14.80 19.51
CA ASP A 127 34.88 -14.95 18.61
C ASP A 127 34.46 -15.51 17.25
N GLU A 128 33.58 -16.52 17.23
CA GLU A 128 33.00 -17.06 16.00
C GLU A 128 32.13 -16.02 15.30
N TRP A 129 31.40 -15.20 16.08
CA TRP A 129 30.57 -14.13 15.53
C TRP A 129 31.42 -13.07 14.83
N VAL A 130 32.54 -12.67 15.45
CA VAL A 130 33.49 -11.73 14.84
C VAL A 130 34.16 -12.34 13.61
N ALA A 131 34.44 -13.65 13.59
CA ALA A 131 34.98 -14.32 12.42
C ALA A 131 33.97 -14.35 11.25
N GLN A 132 32.69 -14.60 11.53
CA GLN A 132 31.64 -14.72 10.51
C GLN A 132 31.08 -13.38 10.03
N TYR A 133 30.95 -12.39 10.92
CA TYR A 133 30.24 -11.12 10.66
C TYR A 133 31.08 -9.87 10.97
N GLY A 134 32.31 -10.02 11.46
CA GLY A 134 33.18 -8.89 11.79
C GLY A 134 33.76 -8.18 10.57
N PRO A 135 34.53 -7.09 10.79
CA PRO A 135 35.14 -6.29 9.73
C PRO A 135 36.07 -7.16 8.87
N GLY A 136 35.80 -7.25 7.56
CA GLY A 136 36.56 -8.08 6.63
C GLY A 136 35.92 -9.44 6.28
N SER A 137 34.87 -9.85 7.00
CA SER A 137 34.04 -10.98 6.60
C SER A 137 33.19 -10.65 5.36
N GLU A 138 32.66 -11.68 4.69
CA GLU A 138 31.78 -11.50 3.52
C GLU A 138 30.48 -10.75 3.86
N PHE A 139 29.93 -10.97 5.06
CA PHE A 139 28.72 -10.32 5.57
C PHE A 139 29.00 -8.96 6.22
N GLY A 140 30.24 -8.71 6.65
CA GLY A 140 30.71 -7.43 7.18
C GLY A 140 31.17 -6.44 6.11
N LYS A 141 31.13 -6.80 4.81
CA LYS A 141 31.33 -5.82 3.74
C LYS A 141 30.19 -4.81 3.81
N PRO A 142 30.48 -3.50 3.91
CA PRO A 142 29.41 -2.51 3.87
C PRO A 142 28.62 -2.71 2.58
N PRO A 143 27.28 -2.55 2.60
CA PRO A 143 26.51 -2.53 1.37
C PRO A 143 27.19 -1.56 0.41
N LYS A 144 27.36 -1.96 -0.86
CA LYS A 144 27.99 -1.09 -1.88
C LYS A 144 27.38 0.29 -1.74
N ALA A 145 28.21 1.28 -1.43
CA ALA A 145 27.77 2.62 -1.08
C ALA A 145 26.67 3.06 -2.05
N ILE A 146 25.47 3.27 -1.54
CA ILE A 146 24.44 3.98 -2.29
C ILE A 146 25.08 5.34 -2.55
N ARG A 147 25.30 5.66 -3.83
CA ARG A 147 25.90 6.92 -4.27
C ARG A 147 25.09 8.04 -3.60
N MET A 148 25.64 8.67 -2.56
CA MET A 148 25.02 9.86 -1.99
C MET A 148 25.06 10.91 -3.10
N VAL A 149 23.90 11.33 -3.57
CA VAL A 149 23.82 12.47 -4.46
C VAL A 149 24.07 13.69 -3.57
N ASP A 150 25.19 14.37 -3.77
CA ASP A 150 25.51 15.59 -3.03
C ASP A 150 24.39 16.62 -3.24
N CYS A 151 23.69 16.95 -2.15
CA CYS A 151 22.53 17.84 -2.16
C CYS A 151 22.91 19.32 -2.37
N GLU A 152 24.20 19.65 -2.43
CA GLU A 152 24.67 21.03 -2.65
C GLU A 152 24.30 21.60 -4.03
N HIS A 153 23.91 20.76 -4.99
CA HIS A 153 23.42 21.21 -6.29
C HIS A 153 21.96 21.69 -6.29
N LEU A 154 21.20 21.47 -5.21
CA LEU A 154 19.77 21.84 -5.12
C LEU A 154 19.51 23.19 -4.41
N LEU A 155 20.56 23.89 -3.95
CA LEU A 155 20.43 25.16 -3.21
C LEU A 155 21.13 26.37 -3.87
N LYS A 156 21.60 26.26 -5.11
CA LYS A 156 22.02 27.44 -5.88
C LYS A 156 20.81 28.00 -6.62
N LYS A 157 20.35 29.16 -6.15
CA LYS A 157 19.35 30.03 -6.80
C LYS A 157 19.83 30.54 -8.15
#